data_AF-A0AAV2T3I4-F1
#
_entry.id   AF-A0AAV2T3I4-F1
#
_cell.length_a   1.000
_cell.length_b   1.000
_cell.length_c   1.000
_cell.angle_alpha   90.00
_cell.angle_beta   90.00
_cell.angle_gamma   90.00
#
_symmetry.space_group_name_H-M   'P 1'
#
loop_
_entity.id
_entity.type
_entity.pdbx_description
1 polymer ?
#
loop_
_entity_poly.entity_id
_entity_poly.type
_entity_poly.pdbx_seq_one_letter_code
_entity_poly.pdbx_strand_id
1 'polypeptide(L)'
;MEATGFNAGPAANRVSSPGELTAAKIREMMASAQRTIAERKYQLGLGESNAANGLNVPPGVIPDTETFDKMRRAAQLQAQIAARLSTGILSSYALESEAKKPKDVPNVIFDEEGKTIDATTGEEIQLTHYTPTLKANLRAKRAQQFKEVMQTTTQKKPQKSTVATAYFDPRLSIKAARRPRRQLHFYEPGKFVKLAQRMRTKYQLDLLQESVAQAVKRTGIESAAKLSTIQPKRASDESHVPDVEWWDAYILKEGVTSYSALDEAAMNGFSASALINKAWITNLVEHPIKMKPPKDLSKHPEIPLLLTKKERKKLRRQNRQEAQKERQEKVRLGLVPPPEPKVRLANLMRVLGSDAVQDPTKVEAYVRAQMESRKRAHEAANAARKLTKEQARYKRIKKIKEDTSHVVHVAVYRVKDFSNPAHRFKVETNANQLLMTGLVALNPDCNVVVVEGGPRQQRKFERLMLHRIKWHEGKRATTSTTTRDDDSASAGSGCQLVWKGTVNQRAFDKIQFRACPTELFAREQFRKRDVEHYWDQAYSSAILESSA
;
A
#
# COMPACT_ATOMS: atom_id res chain seq x y z
N MET A 1 36.43 53.92 -30.68
CA MET A 1 36.13 53.73 -32.12
C MET A 1 34.78 53.05 -32.21
N GLU A 2 33.85 53.73 -32.88
CA GLU A 2 32.61 53.24 -33.54
C GLU A 2 31.59 52.49 -32.66
N ALA A 3 30.47 53.07 -32.20
CA ALA A 3 29.34 53.78 -32.83
C ALA A 3 28.21 52.85 -33.32
N THR A 4 26.97 53.35 -33.10
CA THR A 4 25.62 52.85 -33.47
C THR A 4 24.93 51.98 -32.38
N GLY A 5 23.77 52.30 -31.80
CA GLY A 5 22.80 53.38 -32.00
C GLY A 5 21.37 52.81 -32.08
N PHE A 6 20.40 53.46 -31.39
CA PHE A 6 18.93 53.40 -31.59
C PHE A 6 18.16 52.15 -31.08
N ASN A 7 16.94 52.20 -30.54
CA ASN A 7 15.97 53.28 -30.23
C ASN A 7 14.89 52.74 -29.23
N ALA A 8 14.16 53.63 -28.56
CA ALA A 8 13.14 53.31 -27.56
C ALA A 8 11.68 53.32 -28.10
N GLY A 9 10.83 52.47 -27.49
CA GLY A 9 9.36 52.63 -27.30
C GLY A 9 8.42 52.13 -28.42
N PRO A 10 7.09 52.09 -28.21
CA PRO A 10 6.30 51.90 -26.98
C PRO A 10 5.15 50.86 -27.13
N ALA A 11 4.31 50.77 -26.09
CA ALA A 11 3.14 49.92 -25.85
C ALA A 11 2.29 49.45 -27.05
N ALA A 12 2.04 48.15 -27.11
CA ALA A 12 1.03 47.54 -27.99
C ALA A 12 -0.25 47.20 -27.19
N ASN A 13 -1.32 47.95 -27.48
CA ASN A 13 -2.70 47.63 -27.18
C ASN A 13 -3.07 46.27 -27.80
N ARG A 14 -3.55 45.32 -26.98
CA ARG A 14 -4.21 44.12 -27.49
C ARG A 14 -5.66 44.45 -27.84
N VAL A 15 -5.96 44.37 -29.14
CA VAL A 15 -7.31 44.30 -29.69
C VAL A 15 -7.88 42.91 -29.40
N SER A 16 -9.01 42.84 -28.72
CA SER A 16 -9.74 41.62 -28.36
C SER A 16 -10.68 41.19 -29.49
N SER A 17 -10.63 39.90 -29.82
CA SER A 17 -11.54 39.19 -30.73
C SER A 17 -12.90 38.94 -30.08
N PRO A 18 -14.03 38.93 -30.83
CA PRO A 18 -15.38 38.89 -30.29
C PRO A 18 -15.75 37.48 -29.82
N GLY A 19 -15.72 37.25 -28.51
CA GLY A 19 -16.08 35.96 -27.91
C GLY A 19 -15.82 35.82 -26.42
N GLU A 20 -15.09 36.76 -25.81
CA GLU A 20 -14.84 36.75 -24.36
C GLU A 20 -15.88 37.61 -23.62
N LEU A 21 -16.75 36.94 -22.85
CA LEU A 21 -17.68 37.60 -21.93
C LEU A 21 -16.88 38.41 -20.91
N THR A 22 -17.11 39.73 -20.87
CA THR A 22 -16.39 40.63 -19.97
C THR A 22 -16.62 40.25 -18.51
N ALA A 23 -15.60 40.44 -17.66
CA ALA A 23 -15.69 40.13 -16.22
C ALA A 23 -16.83 40.87 -15.48
N ALA A 24 -17.38 41.94 -16.07
CA ALA A 24 -18.58 42.60 -15.59
C ALA A 24 -19.85 41.77 -15.90
N LYS A 25 -19.97 41.23 -17.11
CA LYS A 25 -21.10 40.38 -17.54
C LYS A 25 -21.14 39.06 -16.76
N ILE A 26 -19.98 38.49 -16.43
CA ILE A 26 -19.88 37.27 -15.59
C ILE A 26 -20.32 37.55 -14.15
N ARG A 27 -19.96 38.71 -13.59
CA ARG A 27 -20.43 39.12 -12.25
C ARG A 27 -21.92 39.36 -12.21
N GLU A 28 -22.49 39.96 -13.25
CA GLU A 28 -23.93 40.18 -13.39
C GLU A 28 -24.69 38.85 -13.51
N MET A 29 -24.17 37.90 -14.30
CA MET A 29 -24.75 36.56 -14.45
C MET A 29 -24.66 35.73 -13.16
N MET A 30 -23.58 35.87 -12.39
CA MET A 30 -23.48 35.22 -11.07
C MET A 30 -24.41 35.86 -10.02
N ALA A 31 -24.60 37.19 -10.08
CA ALA A 31 -25.54 37.88 -9.19
C ALA A 31 -27.01 37.51 -9.51
N SER A 32 -27.38 37.36 -10.78
CA SER A 32 -28.71 36.91 -11.17
C SER A 32 -28.94 35.43 -10.83
N ALA A 33 -27.91 34.57 -10.97
CA ALA A 33 -27.95 33.18 -10.50
C ALA A 33 -28.11 33.10 -8.97
N GLN A 34 -27.46 33.96 -8.20
CA GLN A 34 -27.61 34.01 -6.74
C GLN A 34 -29.01 34.47 -6.32
N ARG A 35 -29.61 35.44 -7.02
CA ARG A 35 -30.99 35.89 -6.77
C ARG A 35 -32.02 34.80 -7.07
N THR A 36 -31.89 34.11 -8.20
CA THR A 36 -32.80 33.00 -8.56
C THR A 36 -32.68 31.82 -7.59
N ILE A 37 -31.48 31.55 -7.05
CA ILE A 37 -31.28 30.55 -5.98
C ILE A 37 -31.92 31.00 -4.66
N ALA A 38 -31.85 32.30 -4.32
CA ALA A 38 -32.49 32.85 -3.13
C ALA A 38 -34.03 32.78 -3.21
N GLU A 39 -34.61 33.13 -4.36
CA GLU A 39 -36.05 33.00 -4.62
C GLU A 39 -36.51 31.54 -4.60
N ARG A 40 -35.73 30.61 -5.16
CA ARG A 40 -36.02 29.16 -5.07
C ARG A 40 -35.93 28.64 -3.63
N LYS A 41 -34.99 29.12 -2.82
CA LYS A 41 -34.90 28.77 -1.39
C LYS A 41 -36.10 29.26 -0.60
N TYR A 42 -36.64 30.43 -0.95
CA TYR A 42 -37.86 30.97 -0.36
C TYR A 42 -39.10 30.15 -0.78
N GLN A 43 -39.23 29.81 -2.06
CA GLN A 43 -40.32 28.95 -2.57
C GLN A 43 -40.28 27.52 -2.00
N LEU A 44 -39.11 27.02 -1.63
CA LEU A 44 -38.92 25.71 -0.98
C LEU A 44 -39.00 25.76 0.56
N GLY A 45 -39.40 26.89 1.14
CA GLY A 45 -39.65 27.02 2.59
C GLY A 45 -38.40 26.97 3.48
N LEU A 46 -37.21 27.24 2.94
CA LEU A 46 -35.92 27.23 3.67
C LEU A 46 -35.49 28.65 4.12
N GLY A 47 -36.45 29.50 4.48
CA GLY A 47 -36.21 30.84 5.00
C GLY A 47 -35.78 30.84 6.47
N GLU A 48 -34.81 31.69 6.80
CA GLU A 48 -34.08 31.75 8.07
C GLU A 48 -34.99 31.92 9.29
N SER A 49 -34.91 30.96 10.22
CA SER A 49 -35.19 31.17 11.64
C SER A 49 -33.94 30.82 12.44
N ASN A 50 -33.48 31.79 13.22
CA ASN A 50 -32.37 31.66 14.15
C ASN A 50 -32.77 30.79 15.35
N ALA A 51 -32.16 29.60 15.52
CA ALA A 51 -31.88 28.99 16.84
C ALA A 51 -30.94 27.77 16.73
N ALA A 52 -29.71 27.96 17.22
CA ALA A 52 -28.90 27.04 18.02
C ALA A 52 -29.00 25.50 17.80
N ASN A 53 -28.13 24.94 16.97
CA ASN A 53 -27.12 23.91 17.33
C ASN A 53 -26.47 23.37 16.05
N GLY A 54 -25.17 23.60 15.89
CA GLY A 54 -24.44 23.27 14.68
C GLY A 54 -24.12 21.79 14.52
N LEU A 55 -24.14 21.33 13.27
CA LEU A 55 -23.27 20.29 12.75
C LEU A 55 -22.62 20.81 11.48
N ASN A 56 -21.32 21.00 11.58
CA ASN A 56 -20.42 21.55 10.57
C ASN A 56 -20.10 20.44 9.56
N VAL A 57 -20.51 20.60 8.30
CA VAL A 57 -20.08 19.73 7.18
C VAL A 57 -19.39 20.63 6.15
N PRO A 58 -18.17 20.30 5.70
CA PRO A 58 -17.47 21.10 4.68
C PRO A 58 -18.23 21.07 3.35
N PRO A 59 -18.27 22.19 2.61
CA PRO A 59 -19.08 22.32 1.40
C PRO A 59 -18.49 21.51 0.24
N GLY A 60 -19.29 20.64 -0.37
CA GLY A 60 -18.93 19.91 -1.61
C GLY A 60 -19.38 18.46 -1.72
N VAL A 61 -20.04 17.88 -0.71
CA VAL A 61 -20.50 16.49 -0.75
C VAL A 61 -22.03 16.46 -0.79
N ILE A 62 -22.59 15.94 -1.88
CA ILE A 62 -24.01 15.54 -1.95
C ILE A 62 -24.14 14.33 -1.02
N PRO A 63 -24.93 14.38 0.07
CA PRO A 63 -25.00 13.26 1.01
C PRO A 63 -25.76 12.09 0.39
N ASP A 64 -25.15 10.90 0.42
CA ASP A 64 -25.77 9.65 -0.03
C ASP A 64 -27.10 9.38 0.70
N THR A 65 -28.05 8.74 0.02
CA THR A 65 -29.38 8.38 0.52
C THR A 65 -29.33 7.64 1.87
N GLU A 66 -28.29 6.84 2.09
CA GLU A 66 -28.08 6.14 3.36
C GLU A 66 -27.82 7.06 4.56
N THR A 67 -27.22 8.23 4.34
CA THR A 67 -26.93 9.19 5.41
C THR A 67 -28.21 9.89 5.88
N PHE A 68 -29.12 10.17 4.95
CA PHE A 68 -30.47 10.65 5.24
C PHE A 68 -31.29 9.60 6.00
N ASP A 69 -31.23 8.34 5.59
CA ASP A 69 -31.94 7.26 6.27
C ASP A 69 -31.40 6.98 7.68
N LYS A 70 -30.09 7.06 7.87
CA LYS A 70 -29.46 6.96 9.20
C LYS A 70 -29.88 8.12 10.11
N MET A 71 -29.96 9.34 9.57
CA MET A 71 -30.39 10.52 10.30
C MET A 71 -31.89 10.47 10.66
N ARG A 72 -32.73 9.98 9.73
CA ARG A 72 -34.17 9.75 9.95
C ARG A 72 -34.42 8.69 11.02
N ARG A 73 -33.69 7.58 11.00
CA ARG A 73 -33.78 6.54 12.04
C ARG A 73 -33.28 7.03 13.40
N ALA A 74 -32.21 7.84 13.44
CA ALA A 74 -31.72 8.43 14.69
C ALA A 74 -32.74 9.40 15.31
N ALA A 75 -33.37 10.26 14.49
CA ALA A 75 -34.42 11.16 14.93
C ALA A 75 -35.67 10.40 15.43
N GLN A 76 -36.07 9.34 14.72
CA GLN A 76 -37.20 8.50 15.12
C GLN A 76 -36.94 7.78 16.46
N LEU A 77 -35.70 7.34 16.71
CA LEU A 77 -35.31 6.69 17.96
C LEU A 77 -35.28 7.70 19.12
N GLN A 78 -34.82 8.93 18.89
CA GLN A 78 -34.92 10.02 19.87
C GLN A 78 -36.38 10.39 20.20
N ALA A 79 -37.25 10.46 19.20
CA ALA A 79 -38.69 10.69 19.41
C ALA A 79 -39.34 9.53 20.17
N GLN A 80 -38.92 8.29 19.92
CA GLN A 80 -39.42 7.10 20.61
C GLN A 80 -38.97 7.04 22.08
N ILE A 81 -37.75 7.50 22.39
CA ILE A 81 -37.25 7.65 23.77
C ILE A 81 -38.03 8.75 24.51
N ALA A 82 -38.29 9.88 23.86
CA ALA A 82 -39.09 10.96 24.45
C ALA A 82 -40.55 10.52 24.71
N ALA A 83 -41.16 9.80 23.76
CA ALA A 83 -42.49 9.23 23.94
C ALA A 83 -42.55 8.21 25.08
N ARG A 84 -41.54 7.33 25.20
CA ARG A 84 -41.42 6.34 26.30
C ARG A 84 -41.19 6.97 27.67
N LEU A 85 -40.56 8.15 27.73
CA LEU A 85 -40.42 8.95 28.96
C LEU A 85 -41.71 9.69 29.33
N SER A 86 -42.58 9.99 28.36
CA SER A 86 -43.89 10.62 28.60
C SER A 86 -44.98 9.63 29.05
N THR A 87 -44.83 8.34 28.73
CA THR A 87 -45.72 7.27 29.20
C THR A 87 -45.22 6.74 30.54
N GLY A 88 -45.63 7.42 31.61
CA GLY A 88 -45.17 7.25 32.98
C GLY A 88 -45.22 5.83 33.53
N ILE A 89 -44.07 5.20 33.58
CA ILE A 89 -43.77 4.08 34.48
C ILE A 89 -42.40 4.38 35.07
N LEU A 90 -42.39 5.18 36.13
CA LEU A 90 -41.38 5.29 37.21
C LEU A 90 -41.83 6.47 38.11
N SER A 91 -43.00 6.32 38.73
CA SER A 91 -43.48 7.15 39.84
C SER A 91 -43.42 6.30 41.10
N SER A 92 -42.27 6.31 41.77
CA SER A 92 -42.13 5.82 43.15
C SER A 92 -40.74 6.16 43.70
N TYR A 93 -40.48 7.45 43.90
CA TYR A 93 -39.86 7.99 45.12
C TYR A 93 -39.94 9.53 45.04
N ALA A 94 -41.04 10.06 45.56
CA ALA A 94 -41.13 11.43 46.01
C ALA A 94 -40.90 11.43 47.53
N LEU A 95 -40.68 12.64 48.09
CA LEU A 95 -40.22 13.02 49.44
C LEU A 95 -38.70 13.29 49.46
N GLU A 96 -38.18 14.44 49.83
CA GLU A 96 -38.69 15.69 50.40
C GLU A 96 -37.59 16.73 50.14
N SER A 97 -37.90 17.87 49.52
CA SER A 97 -37.07 19.07 49.67
C SER A 97 -37.85 20.30 49.26
N GLU A 98 -38.39 20.96 50.29
CA GLU A 98 -38.83 22.35 50.40
C GLU A 98 -39.06 23.16 49.12
N ALA A 99 -40.33 23.51 48.93
CA ALA A 99 -40.77 24.64 48.14
C ALA A 99 -40.16 25.95 48.69
N LYS A 100 -39.08 26.42 48.06
CA LYS A 100 -38.67 27.82 48.17
C LYS A 100 -39.66 28.67 47.38
N LYS A 101 -40.43 29.49 48.10
CA LYS A 101 -41.27 30.56 47.55
C LYS A 101 -40.49 31.38 46.50
N PRO A 102 -41.11 31.86 45.42
CA PRO A 102 -40.49 32.87 44.58
C PRO A 102 -40.13 34.06 45.47
N LYS A 103 -38.86 34.51 45.44
CA LYS A 103 -38.48 35.77 46.07
C LYS A 103 -39.19 36.87 45.28
N ASP A 104 -39.99 37.68 45.97
CA ASP A 104 -40.53 38.92 45.43
C ASP A 104 -39.39 39.72 44.82
N VAL A 105 -39.60 40.17 43.59
CA VAL A 105 -38.68 41.07 42.91
C VAL A 105 -38.82 42.41 43.65
N PRO A 106 -37.76 42.96 44.28
CA PRO A 106 -37.88 44.24 44.95
C PRO A 106 -38.24 45.31 43.91
N ASN A 107 -39.22 46.16 44.24
CA ASN A 107 -39.57 47.29 43.40
C ASN A 107 -38.34 48.20 43.32
N VAL A 108 -37.83 48.38 42.11
CA VAL A 108 -36.65 49.20 41.85
C VAL A 108 -37.12 50.58 41.42
N ILE A 109 -36.65 51.62 42.11
CA ILE A 109 -36.91 53.03 41.75
C ILE A 109 -35.59 53.66 41.31
N PHE A 110 -35.67 54.61 40.38
CA PHE A 110 -34.54 55.43 39.96
C PHE A 110 -34.65 56.80 40.63
N ASP A 111 -33.57 57.26 41.27
CA ASP A 111 -33.47 58.63 41.77
C ASP A 111 -33.26 59.64 40.62
N GLU A 112 -33.39 60.94 40.90
CA GLU A 112 -33.21 62.05 39.93
C GLU A 112 -31.82 62.07 39.25
N GLU A 113 -30.84 61.32 39.79
CA GLU A 113 -29.50 61.14 39.22
C GLU A 113 -29.32 59.80 38.44
N GLY A 114 -30.39 59.02 38.24
CA GLY A 114 -30.41 57.83 37.38
C GLY A 114 -29.76 56.55 37.97
N LYS A 115 -29.57 56.48 39.29
CA LYS A 115 -29.02 55.31 40.00
C LYS A 115 -30.13 54.41 40.53
N THR A 116 -29.84 53.11 40.62
CA THR A 116 -30.81 52.05 40.91
C THR A 116 -30.85 51.72 42.40
N ILE A 117 -31.90 52.12 43.11
CA ILE A 117 -32.08 51.89 44.56
C ILE A 117 -33.23 50.91 44.84
N ASP A 118 -33.13 50.17 45.96
CA ASP A 118 -34.24 49.34 46.47
C ASP A 118 -35.32 50.24 47.10
N ALA A 119 -36.57 50.14 46.65
CA ALA A 119 -37.67 51.00 47.14
C ALA A 119 -37.99 50.81 48.64
N THR A 120 -37.49 49.76 49.29
CA THR A 120 -37.81 49.46 50.70
C THR A 120 -36.67 49.71 51.69
N THR A 121 -35.41 49.69 51.25
CA THR A 121 -34.23 49.88 52.12
C THR A 121 -33.36 51.08 51.73
N GLY A 122 -33.57 51.70 50.57
CA GLY A 122 -32.83 52.90 50.15
C GLY A 122 -31.33 52.68 49.91
N GLU A 123 -30.87 51.43 49.89
CA GLU A 123 -29.49 51.07 49.60
C GLU A 123 -29.28 50.88 48.09
N GLU A 124 -28.09 51.25 47.60
CA GLU A 124 -27.72 51.15 46.20
C GLU A 124 -27.56 49.68 45.77
N ILE A 125 -28.38 49.22 44.82
CA ILE A 125 -28.27 47.88 44.26
C ILE A 125 -27.38 47.94 43.02
N GLN A 126 -26.21 47.31 43.09
CA GLN A 126 -25.38 47.06 41.90
C GLN A 126 -26.02 45.95 41.04
N LEU A 127 -26.72 46.32 39.97
CA LEU A 127 -27.23 45.38 38.98
C LEU A 127 -26.05 44.67 38.28
N THR A 128 -25.82 43.40 38.60
CA THR A 128 -24.74 42.62 37.97
C THR A 128 -25.08 42.38 36.49
N HIS A 129 -24.45 43.13 35.59
CA HIS A 129 -24.65 42.98 34.15
C HIS A 129 -23.99 41.66 33.68
N TYR A 130 -24.81 40.70 33.25
CA TYR A 130 -24.32 39.43 32.71
C TYR A 130 -23.75 39.64 31.31
N THR A 131 -22.44 39.43 31.12
CA THR A 131 -21.84 39.38 29.79
C THR A 131 -21.92 37.95 29.24
N PRO A 132 -22.52 37.74 28.05
CA PRO A 132 -22.61 36.41 27.48
C PRO A 132 -21.22 35.91 27.08
N THR A 133 -20.75 34.86 27.75
CA THR A 133 -19.47 34.20 27.45
C THR A 133 -19.70 32.83 26.82
N LEU A 134 -18.88 32.45 25.83
CA LEU A 134 -18.95 31.14 25.18
C LEU A 134 -18.76 29.99 26.21
N LYS A 135 -19.57 28.93 26.10
CA LYS A 135 -19.55 27.75 27.01
C LYS A 135 -18.17 27.13 27.21
N ALA A 136 -17.28 27.25 26.23
CA ALA A 136 -15.88 26.82 26.34
C ALA A 136 -15.12 27.56 27.45
N ASN A 137 -15.33 28.88 27.58
CA ASN A 137 -14.68 29.72 28.59
C ASN A 137 -15.24 29.45 29.99
N LEU A 138 -16.55 29.17 30.11
CA LEU A 138 -17.17 28.72 31.36
C LEU A 138 -16.61 27.37 31.85
N ARG A 139 -16.35 26.42 30.94
CA ARG A 139 -15.76 25.12 31.30
C ARG A 139 -14.29 25.27 31.71
N ALA A 140 -13.52 26.12 31.02
CA ALA A 140 -12.15 26.43 31.39
C ALA A 140 -12.06 27.10 32.77
N LYS A 141 -12.93 28.08 33.06
CA LYS A 141 -12.97 28.78 34.35
C LYS A 141 -13.38 27.86 35.49
N ARG A 142 -14.38 26.98 35.28
CA ARG A 142 -14.73 25.94 36.28
C ARG A 142 -13.59 24.97 36.55
N ALA A 143 -12.86 24.55 35.51
CA ALA A 143 -11.71 23.66 35.69
C ALA A 143 -10.58 24.33 36.50
N GLN A 144 -10.36 25.64 36.29
CA GLN A 144 -9.39 26.42 37.07
C GLN A 144 -9.84 26.59 38.52
N GLN A 145 -11.10 26.96 38.78
CA GLN A 145 -11.65 27.07 40.13
C GLN A 145 -11.57 25.74 40.88
N PHE A 146 -11.85 24.62 40.21
CA PHE A 146 -11.72 23.29 40.81
C PHE A 146 -10.25 22.96 41.17
N LYS A 147 -9.29 23.43 40.37
CA LYS A 147 -7.86 23.29 40.64
C LYS A 147 -7.41 24.16 41.83
N GLU A 148 -7.93 25.37 41.96
CA GLU A 148 -7.64 26.26 43.10
C GLU A 148 -8.20 25.70 44.42
N VAL A 149 -9.45 25.20 44.43
CA VAL A 149 -10.06 24.58 45.64
C VAL A 149 -9.30 23.33 46.09
N MET A 150 -8.78 22.54 45.15
CA MET A 150 -7.92 21.39 45.46
C MET A 150 -6.54 21.81 46.02
N GLN A 151 -6.01 22.96 45.61
CA GLN A 151 -4.73 23.48 46.11
C GLN A 151 -4.85 24.17 47.47
N THR A 152 -5.98 24.82 47.78
CA THR A 152 -6.20 25.44 49.10
C THR A 152 -6.52 24.42 50.19
N THR A 153 -7.09 23.27 49.84
CA THR A 153 -7.40 22.18 50.80
C THR A 153 -6.16 21.35 51.19
N THR A 154 -5.03 21.48 50.49
CA THR A 154 -3.83 20.65 50.71
C THR A 154 -2.70 21.34 51.51
N GLN A 155 -2.92 22.54 52.06
CA GLN A 155 -1.92 23.28 52.85
C GLN A 155 -2.20 23.40 54.37
N LYS A 156 -2.92 22.45 54.98
CA LYS A 156 -2.97 22.33 56.45
C LYS A 156 -2.14 21.13 56.90
N LYS A 157 -0.86 21.35 57.21
CA LYS A 157 0.02 20.39 57.90
C LYS A 157 -0.53 20.16 59.31
N PRO A 158 -0.87 18.92 59.73
CA PRO A 158 -1.06 18.62 61.14
C PRO A 158 0.31 18.58 61.84
N GLN A 159 0.47 19.36 62.91
CA GLN A 159 1.62 19.30 63.80
C GLN A 159 1.65 17.93 64.49
N LYS A 160 2.79 17.24 64.44
CA LYS A 160 3.01 15.97 65.13
C LYS A 160 3.30 16.23 66.61
N SER A 161 2.36 15.91 67.49
CA SER A 161 2.62 15.64 68.89
C SER A 161 3.23 14.25 69.03
N THR A 162 4.50 14.18 69.44
CA THR A 162 5.21 12.92 69.70
C THR A 162 4.87 12.44 71.11
N VAL A 163 3.89 11.53 71.22
CA VAL A 163 3.68 10.76 72.45
C VAL A 163 4.75 9.67 72.50
N ALA A 164 5.63 9.74 73.50
CA ALA A 164 6.64 8.74 73.78
C ALA A 164 5.95 7.42 74.18
N THR A 165 6.03 6.41 73.31
CA THR A 165 5.60 5.05 73.63
C THR A 165 6.81 4.27 74.15
N ALA A 166 6.59 3.31 75.04
CA ALA A 166 7.64 2.57 75.77
C ALA A 166 8.65 1.78 74.91
N TYR A 167 8.42 1.69 73.60
CA TYR A 167 9.28 0.98 72.64
C TYR A 167 9.98 1.92 71.64
N PHE A 168 9.98 3.23 71.90
CA PHE A 168 10.64 4.22 71.05
C PHE A 168 12.02 4.58 71.62
N ASP A 169 13.09 4.15 70.96
CA ASP A 169 14.48 4.49 71.33
C ASP A 169 14.93 5.79 70.63
N PRO A 170 15.17 6.88 71.38
CA PRO A 170 15.57 8.18 70.81
C PRO A 170 16.94 8.20 70.15
N ARG A 171 17.79 7.18 70.36
CA ARG A 171 19.16 7.12 69.80
C ARG A 171 19.20 6.59 68.37
N LEU A 172 18.11 6.00 67.88
CA LEU A 172 18.02 5.43 66.54
C LEU A 172 17.29 6.40 65.58
N SER A 173 18.04 7.07 64.69
CA SER A 173 17.46 7.92 63.64
C SER A 173 16.89 7.09 62.47
N ILE A 174 15.78 6.39 62.69
CA ILE A 174 15.14 5.60 61.63
C ILE A 174 14.37 6.56 60.72
N LYS A 175 14.93 6.86 59.53
CA LYS A 175 14.21 7.57 58.47
C LYS A 175 13.02 6.72 58.01
N ALA A 176 11.81 7.06 58.46
CA ALA A 176 10.58 6.42 58.00
C ALA A 176 10.46 6.49 56.47
N ALA A 177 10.22 5.33 55.83
CA ALA A 177 10.10 5.23 54.38
C ALA A 177 8.93 6.10 53.86
N ARG A 178 9.26 7.15 53.09
CA ARG A 178 8.31 8.09 52.47
C ARG A 178 7.58 7.51 51.24
N ARG A 179 7.12 6.25 51.29
CA ARG A 179 6.20 5.76 50.24
C ARG A 179 4.77 6.14 50.64
N PRO A 180 4.05 6.95 49.84
CA PRO A 180 2.65 7.21 50.12
C PRO A 180 1.88 5.89 50.05
N ARG A 181 1.11 5.57 51.10
CA ARG A 181 0.25 4.38 51.10
C ARG A 181 -0.79 4.55 50.00
N ARG A 182 -0.84 3.60 49.06
CA ARG A 182 -1.83 3.56 47.98
C ARG A 182 -3.23 3.54 48.61
N GLN A 183 -4.01 4.61 48.46
CA GLN A 183 -5.39 4.64 48.91
C GLN A 183 -6.22 3.72 48.01
N LEU A 184 -7.14 2.95 48.60
CA LEU A 184 -8.05 2.08 47.86
C LEU A 184 -9.07 2.95 47.11
N HIS A 185 -9.02 2.92 45.78
CA HIS A 185 -10.01 3.59 44.94
C HIS A 185 -11.10 2.58 44.58
N PHE A 186 -12.19 2.61 45.34
CA PHE A 186 -13.35 1.77 45.08
C PHE A 186 -14.12 2.30 43.88
N TYR A 187 -14.47 1.41 42.96
CA TYR A 187 -15.36 1.74 41.85
C TYR A 187 -16.81 1.71 42.30
N GLU A 188 -17.63 2.62 41.78
CA GLU A 188 -19.07 2.64 42.07
C GLU A 188 -19.71 1.28 41.76
N PRO A 189 -20.63 0.81 42.63
CA PRO A 189 -21.32 -0.46 42.43
C PRO A 189 -22.05 -0.45 41.08
N GLY A 190 -21.88 -1.51 40.30
CA GLY A 190 -22.50 -1.66 38.99
C GLY A 190 -21.71 -1.09 37.79
N LYS A 191 -20.58 -0.39 38.00
CA LYS A 191 -19.73 0.08 36.87
C LYS A 191 -19.24 -1.07 35.99
N PHE A 192 -18.75 -2.14 36.60
CA PHE A 192 -18.30 -3.33 35.89
C PHE A 192 -19.44 -4.18 35.35
N VAL A 193 -20.61 -4.14 35.99
CA VAL A 193 -21.83 -4.80 35.48
C VAL A 193 -22.28 -4.14 34.18
N LYS A 194 -22.31 -2.80 34.13
CA LYS A 194 -22.61 -2.03 32.90
C LYS A 194 -21.57 -2.28 31.81
N LEU A 195 -20.29 -2.35 32.18
CA LEU A 195 -19.22 -2.65 31.23
C LEU A 195 -19.35 -4.08 30.66
N ALA A 196 -19.63 -5.06 31.52
CA ALA A 196 -19.86 -6.45 31.12
C ALA A 196 -21.10 -6.58 30.22
N GLN A 197 -22.19 -5.90 30.55
CA GLN A 197 -23.38 -5.85 29.70
C GLN A 197 -23.07 -5.25 28.32
N ARG A 198 -22.31 -4.15 28.26
CA ARG A 198 -21.86 -3.56 26.99
C ARG A 198 -20.96 -4.51 26.19
N MET A 199 -20.09 -5.27 26.84
CA MET A 199 -19.26 -6.28 26.18
C MET A 199 -20.11 -7.42 25.61
N ARG A 200 -21.11 -7.89 26.36
CA ARG A 200 -22.05 -8.93 25.90
C ARG A 200 -22.90 -8.46 24.73
N THR A 201 -23.45 -7.25 24.78
CA THR A 201 -24.25 -6.70 23.67
C THR A 201 -23.40 -6.48 22.43
N LYS A 202 -22.16 -6.00 22.58
CA LYS A 202 -21.21 -5.91 21.47
C LYS A 202 -20.95 -7.29 20.84
N TYR A 203 -20.66 -8.29 21.66
CA TYR A 203 -20.44 -9.65 21.19
C TYR A 203 -21.67 -10.23 20.47
N GLN A 204 -22.88 -9.99 20.98
CA GLN A 204 -24.12 -10.41 20.32
C GLN A 204 -24.32 -9.71 18.97
N LEU A 205 -23.97 -8.42 18.85
CA LEU A 205 -24.02 -7.70 17.57
C LEU A 205 -22.99 -8.24 16.58
N ASP A 206 -21.75 -8.50 17.04
CA ASP A 206 -20.70 -9.10 16.20
C ASP A 206 -21.15 -10.47 15.67
N LEU A 207 -21.78 -11.30 16.52
CA LEU A 207 -22.28 -12.63 16.18
C LEU A 207 -23.51 -12.56 15.23
N LEU A 208 -24.39 -11.57 15.41
CA LEU A 208 -25.49 -11.30 14.47
C LEU A 208 -24.97 -10.82 13.11
N GLN A 209 -23.95 -9.96 13.11
CA GLN A 209 -23.31 -9.49 11.88
C GLN A 209 -22.64 -10.66 11.15
N GLU A 210 -21.96 -11.54 11.87
CA GLU A 210 -21.35 -12.75 11.29
C GLU A 210 -22.41 -13.72 10.75
N SER A 211 -23.53 -13.92 11.46
CA SER A 211 -24.60 -14.80 10.98
C SER A 211 -25.31 -14.25 9.74
N VAL A 212 -25.55 -12.93 9.68
CA VAL A 212 -26.06 -12.27 8.46
C VAL A 212 -25.07 -12.39 7.32
N ALA A 213 -23.77 -12.17 7.55
CA ALA A 213 -22.74 -12.35 6.53
C ALA A 213 -22.66 -13.81 6.03
N GLN A 214 -22.79 -14.80 6.93
CA GLN A 214 -22.85 -16.22 6.54
C GLN A 214 -24.11 -16.57 5.77
N ALA A 215 -25.27 -15.99 6.13
CA ALA A 215 -26.52 -16.19 5.40
C ALA A 215 -26.43 -15.60 3.98
N VAL A 216 -25.87 -14.40 3.83
CA VAL A 216 -25.63 -13.76 2.52
C VAL A 216 -24.64 -14.55 1.65
N LYS A 217 -23.60 -15.14 2.26
CA LYS A 217 -22.68 -16.05 1.56
C LYS A 217 -23.37 -17.34 1.10
N ARG A 218 -24.20 -17.94 1.96
CA ARG A 218 -24.96 -19.16 1.64
C ARG A 218 -25.98 -18.94 0.52
N THR A 219 -26.56 -17.75 0.40
CA THR A 219 -27.50 -17.44 -0.68
C THR A 219 -26.83 -17.18 -2.03
N GLY A 220 -25.49 -17.10 -2.10
CA GLY A 220 -24.75 -16.92 -3.36
C GLY A 220 -24.97 -15.57 -4.06
N ILE A 221 -25.75 -14.67 -3.46
CA ILE A 221 -26.07 -13.35 -4.03
C ILE A 221 -24.82 -12.47 -4.05
N GLU A 222 -23.96 -12.57 -3.03
CA GLU A 222 -22.73 -11.78 -2.94
C GLU A 222 -21.68 -12.23 -3.97
N SER A 223 -21.53 -13.52 -4.22
CA SER A 223 -20.60 -14.03 -5.25
C SER A 223 -21.07 -13.67 -6.65
N ALA A 224 -22.38 -13.77 -6.93
CA ALA A 224 -22.97 -13.33 -8.19
C ALA A 224 -22.84 -11.81 -8.43
N ALA A 225 -23.08 -10.99 -7.40
CA ALA A 225 -22.94 -9.52 -7.49
C ALA A 225 -21.47 -9.07 -7.63
N LYS A 226 -20.52 -9.79 -7.00
CA LYS A 226 -19.09 -9.54 -7.20
C LYS A 226 -18.65 -9.95 -8.61
N LEU A 227 -19.05 -11.13 -9.10
CA LEU A 227 -18.77 -11.57 -10.46
C LEU A 227 -19.30 -10.61 -11.53
N SER A 228 -20.49 -10.04 -11.33
CA SER A 228 -21.07 -9.05 -12.27
C SER A 228 -20.33 -7.72 -12.27
N THR A 229 -19.64 -7.37 -11.19
CA THR A 229 -18.79 -6.15 -11.11
C THR A 229 -17.41 -6.36 -11.77
N ILE A 230 -16.91 -7.60 -11.79
CA ILE A 230 -15.57 -7.96 -12.28
C ILE A 230 -15.56 -8.29 -13.76
N GLN A 231 -16.64 -8.87 -14.28
CA GLN A 231 -16.82 -8.87 -15.72
C GLN A 231 -16.56 -7.43 -16.13
N PRO A 232 -15.57 -7.16 -17.01
CA PRO A 232 -15.61 -5.89 -17.67
C PRO A 232 -17.04 -5.87 -18.21
N LYS A 233 -17.82 -4.88 -17.77
CA LYS A 233 -18.68 -4.24 -18.74
C LYS A 233 -17.69 -3.94 -19.84
N ARG A 234 -17.56 -4.88 -20.79
CA ARG A 234 -17.34 -4.50 -22.16
C ARG A 234 -18.41 -3.44 -22.24
N ALA A 235 -17.98 -2.18 -22.19
CA ALA A 235 -18.48 -1.33 -23.22
C ALA A 235 -18.19 -2.14 -24.50
N SER A 236 -19.07 -3.10 -24.85
CA SER A 236 -19.79 -2.90 -26.08
C SER A 236 -20.20 -1.46 -25.92
N ASP A 237 -19.38 -0.58 -26.48
CA ASP A 237 -19.94 0.67 -26.87
C ASP A 237 -21.18 0.20 -27.62
N GLU A 238 -22.34 0.38 -26.99
CA GLU A 238 -23.58 0.58 -27.70
C GLU A 238 -23.44 1.92 -28.47
N SER A 239 -22.24 2.27 -28.96
CA SER A 239 -22.08 2.89 -30.25
C SER A 239 -22.94 2.06 -31.17
N HIS A 240 -24.13 2.61 -31.42
CA HIS A 240 -25.00 2.32 -32.54
C HIS A 240 -24.23 1.50 -33.57
N VAL A 241 -24.63 0.24 -33.77
CA VAL A 241 -24.06 -0.60 -34.84
C VAL A 241 -24.02 0.30 -36.08
N PRO A 242 -22.83 0.64 -36.60
CA PRO A 242 -22.76 1.59 -37.69
C PRO A 242 -23.61 1.08 -38.85
N ASP A 243 -24.37 1.99 -39.49
CA ASP A 243 -25.24 1.63 -40.61
C ASP A 243 -24.47 0.98 -41.77
N VAL A 244 -23.16 1.24 -41.83
CA VAL A 244 -22.17 0.59 -42.70
C VAL A 244 -20.89 0.36 -41.90
N GLU A 245 -20.31 -0.84 -41.97
CA GLU A 245 -19.03 -1.12 -41.34
C GLU A 245 -17.88 -0.39 -42.06
N TRP A 246 -16.85 0.02 -41.32
CA TRP A 246 -15.78 0.89 -41.83
C TRP A 246 -14.98 0.32 -43.01
N TRP A 247 -14.93 -1.01 -43.15
CA TRP A 247 -14.28 -1.68 -44.27
C TRP A 247 -15.15 -1.72 -45.54
N ASP A 248 -16.48 -1.77 -45.39
CA ASP A 248 -17.44 -1.70 -46.50
C ASP A 248 -17.66 -0.28 -47.01
N ALA A 249 -17.55 0.72 -46.14
CA ALA A 249 -17.68 2.13 -46.50
C ALA A 249 -16.69 2.55 -47.62
N TYR A 250 -15.53 1.89 -47.69
CA TYR A 250 -14.57 2.09 -48.78
C TYR A 250 -15.05 1.46 -50.09
N ILE A 251 -15.74 0.34 -50.07
CA ILE A 251 -16.08 -0.43 -51.29
C ILE A 251 -17.35 0.11 -51.97
N LEU A 252 -18.24 0.76 -51.22
CA LEU A 252 -19.52 1.28 -51.70
C LEU A 252 -19.37 2.60 -52.48
N LYS A 253 -20.34 2.91 -53.34
CA LYS A 253 -20.40 4.19 -54.07
C LYS A 253 -20.73 5.37 -53.15
N GLU A 254 -20.21 6.56 -53.51
CA GLU A 254 -20.52 7.82 -52.82
C GLU A 254 -22.04 8.05 -52.76
N GLY A 255 -22.59 8.14 -51.55
CA GLY A 255 -24.03 8.33 -51.30
C GLY A 255 -24.76 7.15 -50.66
N VAL A 256 -24.13 5.97 -50.56
CA VAL A 256 -24.69 4.83 -49.79
C VAL A 256 -24.33 4.96 -48.33
N THR A 257 -25.31 5.29 -47.48
CA THR A 257 -25.11 5.56 -46.05
C THR A 257 -25.59 4.44 -45.13
N SER A 258 -26.29 3.42 -45.65
CA SER A 258 -26.77 2.28 -44.88
C SER A 258 -26.89 1.03 -45.75
N TYR A 259 -26.72 -0.15 -45.15
CA TYR A 259 -26.99 -1.43 -45.82
C TYR A 259 -28.46 -1.58 -46.28
N SER A 260 -29.40 -0.78 -45.75
CA SER A 260 -30.81 -0.76 -46.21
C SER A 260 -30.95 -0.39 -47.70
N ALA A 261 -29.98 0.31 -48.28
CA ALA A 261 -29.94 0.61 -49.70
C ALA A 261 -29.80 -0.66 -50.59
N LEU A 262 -29.31 -1.78 -50.03
CA LEU A 262 -29.30 -3.08 -50.71
C LEU A 262 -30.70 -3.67 -50.83
N ASP A 263 -31.53 -3.52 -49.79
CA ASP A 263 -32.92 -4.00 -49.80
C ASP A 263 -33.78 -3.18 -50.77
N GLU A 264 -33.60 -1.87 -50.82
CA GLU A 264 -34.27 -1.00 -51.80
C GLU A 264 -33.84 -1.28 -53.24
N ALA A 265 -32.56 -1.57 -53.47
CA ALA A 265 -32.05 -1.96 -54.77
C ALA A 265 -32.58 -3.34 -55.22
N ALA A 266 -32.69 -4.30 -54.30
CA ALA A 266 -33.25 -5.62 -54.56
C ALA A 266 -34.75 -5.55 -54.91
N MET A 267 -35.52 -4.71 -54.22
CA MET A 267 -36.94 -4.47 -54.52
C MET A 267 -37.17 -3.82 -55.89
N ASN A 268 -36.22 -2.99 -56.34
CA ASN A 268 -36.23 -2.34 -57.66
C ASN A 268 -35.59 -3.20 -58.77
N GLY A 269 -35.23 -4.46 -58.50
CA GLY A 269 -34.66 -5.39 -59.48
C GLY A 269 -33.21 -5.10 -59.87
N PHE A 270 -32.51 -4.22 -59.15
CA PHE A 270 -31.09 -3.94 -59.38
C PHE A 270 -30.21 -4.96 -58.66
N SER A 271 -29.18 -5.46 -59.35
CA SER A 271 -28.17 -6.33 -58.75
C SER A 271 -27.36 -5.58 -57.70
N ALA A 272 -26.98 -6.23 -56.60
CA ALA A 272 -26.10 -5.69 -55.54
C ALA A 272 -24.78 -5.10 -56.10
N SER A 273 -24.34 -5.57 -57.26
CA SER A 273 -23.18 -5.02 -58.00
C SER A 273 -23.34 -3.57 -58.49
N ALA A 274 -24.55 -3.02 -58.45
CA ALA A 274 -24.84 -1.63 -58.82
C ALA A 274 -24.43 -0.62 -57.73
N LEU A 275 -24.42 -1.04 -56.46
CA LEU A 275 -24.06 -0.23 -55.28
C LEU A 275 -22.55 -0.24 -55.01
N ILE A 276 -21.85 -1.23 -55.56
CA ILE A 276 -20.40 -1.41 -55.40
C ILE A 276 -19.65 -0.51 -56.39
N ASN A 277 -18.60 0.15 -55.90
CA ASN A 277 -17.70 0.90 -56.75
C ASN A 277 -16.75 -0.04 -57.50
N LYS A 278 -17.16 -0.46 -58.71
CA LYS A 278 -16.37 -1.34 -59.59
C LYS A 278 -15.00 -0.79 -59.96
N ALA A 279 -14.73 0.50 -59.76
CA ALA A 279 -13.42 1.08 -60.03
C ALA A 279 -12.35 0.65 -59.01
N TRP A 280 -12.75 0.27 -57.79
CA TRP A 280 -11.82 -0.05 -56.70
C TRP A 280 -11.54 -1.55 -56.57
N ILE A 281 -12.44 -2.40 -57.08
CA ILE A 281 -12.25 -3.86 -57.12
C ILE A 281 -11.60 -4.22 -58.45
N THR A 282 -10.35 -4.66 -58.40
CA THR A 282 -9.58 -5.11 -59.58
C THR A 282 -9.06 -6.52 -59.37
N ASN A 283 -8.55 -7.15 -60.44
CA ASN A 283 -7.90 -8.47 -60.35
C ASN A 283 -6.51 -8.42 -59.68
N LEU A 284 -6.08 -7.27 -59.19
CA LEU A 284 -4.79 -7.08 -58.55
C LEU A 284 -4.85 -7.56 -57.10
N VAL A 285 -3.93 -8.45 -56.74
CA VAL A 285 -3.79 -8.96 -55.37
C VAL A 285 -2.57 -8.30 -54.73
N GLU A 286 -2.80 -7.50 -53.70
CA GLU A 286 -1.72 -6.93 -52.89
C GLU A 286 -1.11 -8.01 -52.00
N HIS A 287 0.22 -8.10 -51.99
CA HIS A 287 0.94 -8.88 -51.00
C HIS A 287 1.26 -7.96 -49.82
N PRO A 288 0.71 -8.21 -48.62
CA PRO A 288 0.89 -7.32 -47.49
C PRO A 288 2.37 -7.16 -47.15
N ILE A 289 2.71 -5.99 -46.60
CA ILE A 289 4.09 -5.66 -46.23
C ILE A 289 4.63 -6.74 -45.28
N LYS A 290 5.76 -7.35 -45.66
CA LYS A 290 6.45 -8.34 -44.82
C LYS A 290 7.04 -7.65 -43.59
N MET A 291 6.30 -7.67 -42.49
CA MET A 291 6.78 -7.20 -41.19
C MET A 291 7.82 -8.17 -40.63
N LYS A 292 8.91 -7.63 -40.08
CA LYS A 292 9.87 -8.44 -39.31
C LYS A 292 9.17 -9.02 -38.08
N PRO A 293 9.54 -10.23 -37.63
CA PRO A 293 9.02 -10.75 -36.38
C PRO A 293 9.34 -9.74 -35.27
N PRO A 294 8.42 -9.46 -34.33
CA PRO A 294 8.63 -8.44 -33.29
C PRO A 294 9.88 -8.64 -32.42
N LYS A 295 10.50 -9.82 -32.49
CA LYS A 295 11.62 -10.26 -31.65
C LYS A 295 12.72 -10.92 -32.47
N ASP A 296 13.18 -10.28 -33.54
CA ASP A 296 14.45 -10.66 -34.14
C ASP A 296 15.56 -10.52 -33.10
N LEU A 297 16.28 -11.62 -32.85
CA LEU A 297 17.48 -11.60 -32.03
C LEU A 297 18.51 -10.73 -32.77
N SER A 298 18.85 -9.57 -32.20
CA SER A 298 19.82 -8.63 -32.78
C SER A 298 21.18 -9.26 -33.04
N LYS A 299 21.46 -10.38 -32.37
CA LYS A 299 22.59 -11.27 -32.59
C LYS A 299 22.08 -12.68 -32.83
N HIS A 300 22.59 -13.32 -33.88
CA HIS A 300 22.38 -14.74 -34.07
C HIS A 300 22.81 -15.51 -32.81
N PRO A 301 22.07 -16.55 -32.40
CA PRO A 301 22.41 -17.32 -31.22
C PRO A 301 23.81 -17.95 -31.40
N GLU A 302 24.76 -17.57 -30.55
CA GLU A 302 26.10 -18.13 -30.55
C GLU A 302 26.03 -19.60 -30.11
N ILE A 303 26.34 -20.51 -31.03
CA ILE A 303 26.40 -21.94 -30.72
C ILE A 303 27.67 -22.20 -29.91
N PRO A 304 27.58 -22.65 -28.65
CA PRO A 304 28.76 -22.90 -27.84
C PRO A 304 29.58 -24.06 -28.42
N LEU A 305 30.86 -23.80 -28.71
CA LEU A 305 31.78 -24.85 -29.19
C LEU A 305 32.13 -25.80 -28.04
N LEU A 306 31.66 -27.04 -28.12
CA LEU A 306 31.96 -28.08 -27.14
C LEU A 306 33.09 -28.97 -27.66
N LEU A 307 34.20 -29.03 -26.93
CA LEU A 307 35.32 -29.89 -27.27
C LEU A 307 35.16 -31.28 -26.62
N THR A 308 35.52 -32.32 -27.37
CA THR A 308 35.63 -33.69 -26.86
C THR A 308 36.70 -33.79 -25.77
N LYS A 309 36.69 -34.86 -24.97
CA LYS A 309 37.72 -35.10 -23.95
C LYS A 309 39.12 -35.24 -24.57
N LYS A 310 39.23 -35.83 -25.77
CA LYS A 310 40.50 -36.01 -26.51
C LYS A 310 41.07 -34.67 -26.98
N GLU A 311 40.23 -33.82 -27.57
CA GLU A 311 40.65 -32.48 -28.01
C GLU A 311 41.05 -31.59 -26.83
N ARG A 312 40.29 -31.61 -25.73
CA ARG A 312 40.68 -30.91 -24.49
C ARG A 312 42.04 -31.36 -23.98
N LYS A 313 42.34 -32.66 -24.04
CA LYS A 313 43.66 -33.21 -23.67
C LYS A 313 44.75 -32.75 -24.63
N LYS A 314 44.48 -32.72 -25.94
CA LYS A 314 45.40 -32.24 -26.98
C LYS A 314 45.72 -30.75 -26.80
N LEU A 315 44.71 -29.90 -26.67
CA LEU A 315 44.86 -28.46 -26.44
C LEU A 315 45.63 -28.17 -25.15
N ARG A 316 45.29 -28.85 -24.04
CA ARG A 316 46.04 -28.73 -22.78
C ARG A 316 47.50 -29.13 -22.94
N ARG A 317 47.81 -30.16 -23.73
CA ARG A 317 49.19 -30.61 -23.98
C ARG A 317 49.96 -29.57 -24.79
N GLN A 318 49.36 -29.06 -25.87
CA GLN A 318 49.97 -28.03 -26.71
C GLN A 318 50.24 -26.74 -25.93
N ASN A 319 49.26 -26.19 -25.21
CA ASN A 319 49.46 -24.98 -24.39
C ASN A 319 50.53 -25.16 -23.30
N ARG A 320 50.67 -26.38 -22.76
CA ARG A 320 51.73 -26.69 -21.78
C ARG A 320 53.10 -26.77 -22.44
N GLN A 321 53.19 -27.37 -23.63
CA GLN A 321 54.42 -27.46 -24.41
C GLN A 321 54.89 -26.07 -24.82
N GLU A 322 53.98 -25.23 -25.31
CA GLU A 322 54.25 -23.85 -25.69
C GLU A 322 54.71 -23.01 -24.49
N ALA A 323 53.98 -23.04 -23.37
CA ALA A 323 54.39 -22.32 -22.16
C ALA A 323 55.74 -22.80 -21.59
N GLN A 324 56.06 -24.09 -21.73
CA GLN A 324 57.36 -24.62 -21.33
C GLN A 324 58.47 -24.17 -22.29
N LYS A 325 58.19 -24.15 -23.60
CA LYS A 325 59.11 -23.67 -24.63
C LYS A 325 59.41 -22.18 -24.45
N GLU A 326 58.38 -21.36 -24.26
CA GLU A 326 58.51 -19.93 -23.97
C GLU A 326 59.35 -19.68 -22.70
N ARG A 327 59.14 -20.47 -21.64
CA ARG A 327 59.96 -20.38 -20.43
C ARG A 327 61.42 -20.75 -20.68
N GLN A 328 61.69 -21.79 -21.47
CA GLN A 328 63.05 -22.19 -21.84
C GLN A 328 63.72 -21.12 -22.73
N GLU A 329 62.99 -20.53 -23.66
CA GLU A 329 63.46 -19.45 -24.51
C GLU A 329 63.81 -18.21 -23.68
N LYS A 330 62.97 -17.83 -22.69
CA LYS A 330 63.28 -16.74 -21.74
C LYS A 330 64.56 -17.00 -20.93
N VAL A 331 64.81 -18.25 -20.54
CA VAL A 331 66.07 -18.63 -19.86
C VAL A 331 67.24 -18.58 -20.84
N ARG A 332 67.08 -19.07 -22.07
CA ARG A 332 68.12 -19.03 -23.11
C ARG A 332 68.52 -17.59 -23.48
N LEU A 333 67.57 -16.67 -23.48
CA LEU A 333 67.79 -15.24 -23.71
C LEU A 333 68.33 -14.52 -22.45
N GLY A 334 68.40 -15.19 -21.29
CA GLY A 334 68.91 -14.60 -20.05
C GLY A 334 67.95 -13.67 -19.31
N LEU A 335 66.68 -13.53 -19.75
CA LEU A 335 65.68 -12.69 -19.07
C LEU A 335 65.24 -13.25 -17.73
N VAL A 336 65.34 -14.58 -17.56
CA VAL A 336 64.97 -15.28 -16.32
C VAL A 336 66.09 -16.25 -15.95
N PRO A 337 66.58 -16.24 -14.70
CA PRO A 337 67.59 -17.20 -14.26
C PRO A 337 67.06 -18.63 -14.32
N PRO A 338 67.93 -19.63 -14.58
CA PRO A 338 67.55 -21.04 -14.50
C PRO A 338 66.87 -21.36 -13.16
N PRO A 339 65.76 -22.13 -13.14
CA PRO A 339 65.07 -22.45 -11.90
C PRO A 339 65.94 -23.36 -11.02
N GLU A 340 66.07 -23.02 -9.74
CA GLU A 340 66.78 -23.83 -8.75
C GLU A 340 66.20 -25.26 -8.62
N PRO A 341 67.03 -26.26 -8.28
CA PRO A 341 66.55 -27.61 -8.05
C PRO A 341 65.56 -27.66 -6.88
N LYS A 342 64.49 -28.43 -7.07
CA LYS A 342 63.44 -28.57 -6.06
C LYS A 342 63.87 -29.52 -4.94
N VAL A 343 64.38 -28.97 -3.83
CA VAL A 343 64.75 -29.77 -2.65
C VAL A 343 63.50 -30.07 -1.80
N ARG A 344 63.41 -31.26 -1.22
CA ARG A 344 62.39 -31.62 -0.20
C ARG A 344 63.15 -32.18 1.00
N LEU A 345 62.58 -32.13 2.20
CA LEU A 345 63.20 -32.76 3.38
C LEU A 345 63.57 -34.24 3.12
N ALA A 346 62.70 -34.98 2.42
CA ALA A 346 62.98 -36.37 2.00
C ALA A 346 64.13 -36.52 0.99
N ASN A 347 64.40 -35.49 0.16
CA ASN A 347 65.45 -35.50 -0.85
C ASN A 347 66.72 -34.75 -0.39
N LEU A 348 66.74 -34.24 0.85
CA LEU A 348 67.76 -33.34 1.35
C LEU A 348 69.15 -34.01 1.34
N MET A 349 69.25 -35.20 1.95
CA MET A 349 70.49 -35.99 2.00
C MET A 349 71.02 -36.38 0.61
N ARG A 350 70.13 -36.53 -0.37
CA ARG A 350 70.53 -36.91 -1.74
C ARG A 350 71.02 -35.72 -2.57
N VAL A 351 70.50 -34.51 -2.31
CA VAL A 351 70.78 -33.33 -3.14
C VAL A 351 71.85 -32.43 -2.52
N LEU A 352 71.88 -32.31 -1.19
CA LEU A 352 72.81 -31.46 -0.44
C LEU A 352 73.57 -32.27 0.62
N GLY A 353 73.90 -33.54 0.33
CA GLY A 353 74.48 -34.46 1.29
C GLY A 353 75.83 -33.99 1.86
N SER A 354 76.72 -33.45 1.04
CA SER A 354 78.01 -32.89 1.48
C SER A 354 77.83 -31.74 2.48
N ASP A 355 76.90 -30.84 2.19
CA ASP A 355 76.68 -29.61 2.96
C ASP A 355 75.85 -29.90 4.22
N ALA A 356 74.96 -30.89 4.13
CA ALA A 356 74.12 -31.31 5.25
C ALA A 356 74.87 -32.14 6.29
N VAL A 357 75.98 -32.78 5.91
CA VAL A 357 76.91 -33.44 6.85
C VAL A 357 77.71 -32.39 7.64
N GLN A 358 78.04 -31.26 7.03
CA GLN A 358 78.74 -30.16 7.70
C GLN A 358 77.82 -29.41 8.66
N ASP A 359 76.66 -28.92 8.18
CA ASP A 359 75.70 -28.14 8.99
C ASP A 359 74.25 -28.62 8.76
N PRO A 360 73.76 -29.64 9.48
CA PRO A 360 72.44 -30.23 9.24
C PRO A 360 71.30 -29.22 9.47
N THR A 361 71.40 -28.39 10.51
CA THR A 361 70.37 -27.40 10.87
C THR A 361 70.26 -26.28 9.83
N LYS A 362 71.38 -25.83 9.28
CA LYS A 362 71.41 -24.75 8.27
C LYS A 362 70.81 -25.21 6.95
N VAL A 363 71.15 -26.41 6.50
CA VAL A 363 70.58 -27.00 5.27
C VAL A 363 69.11 -27.31 5.47
N GLU A 364 68.69 -27.80 6.64
CA GLU A 364 67.28 -27.99 6.93
C GLU A 364 66.49 -26.68 6.91
N ALA A 365 67.00 -25.62 7.55
CA ALA A 365 66.39 -24.30 7.55
C ALA A 365 66.27 -23.73 6.12
N TYR A 366 67.31 -23.87 5.29
CA TYR A 366 67.28 -23.47 3.89
C TYR A 366 66.21 -24.23 3.09
N VAL A 367 66.12 -25.55 3.25
CA VAL A 367 65.10 -26.37 2.55
C VAL A 367 63.69 -26.04 3.04
N ARG A 368 63.49 -25.79 4.34
CA ARG A 368 62.21 -25.33 4.89
C ARG A 368 61.84 -23.96 4.33
N ALA A 369 62.78 -23.00 4.28
CA ALA A 369 62.56 -21.70 3.67
C ALA A 369 62.22 -21.80 2.17
N GLN A 370 62.88 -22.68 1.42
CA GLN A 370 62.56 -22.93 0.01
C GLN A 370 61.19 -23.62 -0.17
N MET A 371 60.80 -24.50 0.76
CA MET A 371 59.46 -25.12 0.81
C MET A 371 58.38 -24.09 1.13
N GLU A 372 58.62 -23.24 2.13
CA GLU A 372 57.73 -22.16 2.54
C GLU A 372 57.59 -21.12 1.44
N SER A 373 58.69 -20.70 0.81
CA SER A 373 58.67 -19.81 -0.35
C SER A 373 57.81 -20.36 -1.49
N ARG A 374 57.92 -21.66 -1.80
CA ARG A 374 57.03 -22.32 -2.78
C ARG A 374 55.57 -22.35 -2.36
N LYS A 375 55.31 -22.66 -1.08
CA LYS A 375 53.95 -22.65 -0.52
C LYS A 375 53.35 -21.24 -0.59
N ARG A 376 54.11 -20.23 -0.17
CA ARG A 376 53.77 -18.81 -0.23
C ARG A 376 53.56 -18.34 -1.66
N ALA A 377 54.41 -18.72 -2.61
CA ALA A 377 54.24 -18.38 -4.03
C ALA A 377 52.96 -19.02 -4.61
N HIS A 378 52.64 -20.26 -4.24
CA HIS A 378 51.39 -20.91 -4.63
C HIS A 378 50.16 -20.23 -4.02
N GLU A 379 50.21 -19.92 -2.72
CA GLU A 379 49.13 -19.21 -2.01
C GLU A 379 48.95 -17.78 -2.54
N ALA A 380 50.05 -17.05 -2.79
CA ALA A 380 50.04 -15.73 -3.40
C ALA A 380 49.46 -15.77 -4.82
N ALA A 381 49.83 -16.76 -5.64
CA ALA A 381 49.24 -16.93 -6.97
C ALA A 381 47.74 -17.28 -6.91
N ASN A 382 47.31 -18.04 -5.90
CA ASN A 382 45.89 -18.33 -5.68
C ASN A 382 45.13 -17.10 -5.15
N ALA A 383 45.75 -16.32 -4.26
CA ALA A 383 45.20 -15.08 -3.74
C ALA A 383 45.05 -14.03 -4.86
N ALA A 384 46.05 -13.89 -5.73
CA ALA A 384 45.99 -13.01 -6.90
C ALA A 384 44.90 -13.44 -7.90
N ARG A 385 44.68 -14.76 -8.08
CA ARG A 385 43.60 -15.30 -8.92
C ARG A 385 42.21 -15.24 -8.26
N LYS A 386 42.14 -15.09 -6.93
CA LYS A 386 40.89 -15.06 -6.20
C LYS A 386 40.18 -13.75 -6.51
N LEU A 387 38.97 -13.87 -7.04
CA LEU A 387 38.13 -12.72 -7.33
C LEU A 387 37.93 -11.87 -6.08
N THR A 388 38.02 -10.55 -6.23
CA THR A 388 37.63 -9.63 -5.15
C THR A 388 36.15 -9.80 -4.84
N LYS A 389 35.72 -9.44 -3.62
CA LYS A 389 34.31 -9.57 -3.20
C LYS A 389 33.38 -8.84 -4.17
N GLU A 390 33.80 -7.69 -4.67
CA GLU A 390 33.07 -6.87 -5.64
C GLU A 390 32.98 -7.54 -7.02
N GLN A 391 34.10 -8.06 -7.54
CA GLN A 391 34.09 -8.81 -8.80
C GLN A 391 33.22 -10.08 -8.69
N ALA A 392 33.23 -10.76 -7.54
CA ALA A 392 32.38 -11.92 -7.30
C ALA A 392 30.90 -11.54 -7.27
N ARG A 393 30.57 -10.41 -6.63
CA ARG A 393 29.21 -9.84 -6.66
C ARG A 393 28.79 -9.48 -8.08
N TYR A 394 29.65 -8.80 -8.85
CA TYR A 394 29.37 -8.45 -10.24
C TYR A 394 29.14 -9.69 -11.12
N LYS A 395 30.01 -10.72 -11.03
CA LYS A 395 29.80 -11.98 -11.76
C LYS A 395 28.51 -12.69 -11.33
N ARG A 396 28.13 -12.64 -10.06
CA ARG A 396 26.86 -13.20 -9.56
C ARG A 396 25.66 -12.43 -10.12
N ILE A 397 25.72 -11.09 -10.09
CA ILE A 397 24.67 -10.23 -10.65
C ILE A 397 24.56 -10.48 -12.16
N LYS A 398 25.67 -10.51 -12.91
CA LYS A 398 25.66 -10.81 -14.36
C LYS A 398 25.09 -12.20 -14.67
N LYS A 399 25.28 -13.19 -13.79
CA LYS A 399 24.69 -14.53 -13.94
C LYS A 399 23.18 -14.55 -13.69
N ILE A 400 22.68 -13.69 -12.79
CA ILE A 400 21.26 -13.60 -12.40
C ILE A 400 20.50 -12.65 -13.32
N LYS A 401 21.11 -11.54 -13.72
CA LYS A 401 20.59 -10.54 -14.65
C LYS A 401 20.54 -11.19 -16.02
N GLU A 402 19.42 -11.85 -16.30
CA GLU A 402 19.12 -12.37 -17.62
C GLU A 402 18.78 -11.21 -18.56
N ASP A 403 19.05 -11.40 -19.84
CA ASP A 403 18.61 -10.45 -20.85
C ASP A 403 17.10 -10.59 -21.01
N THR A 404 16.38 -9.61 -20.47
CA THR A 404 14.92 -9.52 -20.58
C THR A 404 14.49 -8.52 -21.66
N SER A 405 15.42 -8.11 -22.53
CA SER A 405 15.14 -7.16 -23.62
C SER A 405 14.21 -7.76 -24.69
N HIS A 406 14.31 -9.07 -24.95
CA HIS A 406 13.50 -9.73 -25.99
C HIS A 406 12.19 -10.28 -25.45
N VAL A 407 12.24 -11.04 -24.36
CA VAL A 407 11.08 -11.68 -23.76
C VAL A 407 11.16 -11.53 -22.26
N VAL A 408 10.06 -11.08 -21.68
CA VAL A 408 9.88 -11.03 -20.24
C VAL A 408 8.95 -12.16 -19.87
N HIS A 409 9.39 -13.06 -18.99
CA HIS A 409 8.50 -14.07 -18.44
C HIS A 409 7.78 -13.49 -17.24
N VAL A 410 6.48 -13.71 -17.17
CA VAL A 410 5.61 -13.22 -16.10
C VAL A 410 4.93 -14.42 -15.44
N ALA A 411 4.83 -14.36 -14.13
CA ALA A 411 4.08 -15.31 -13.33
C ALA A 411 3.18 -14.55 -12.36
N VAL A 412 1.92 -14.95 -12.33
CA VAL A 412 0.89 -14.40 -11.45
C VAL A 412 0.52 -15.49 -10.45
N TYR A 413 0.78 -15.20 -9.18
CA TYR A 413 0.44 -16.07 -8.07
C TYR A 413 -0.71 -15.47 -7.27
N ARG A 414 -1.57 -16.32 -6.79
CA ARG A 414 -2.61 -15.97 -5.82
C ARG A 414 -2.28 -16.60 -4.47
N VAL A 415 -2.37 -15.82 -3.41
CA VAL A 415 -2.13 -16.27 -2.04
C VAL A 415 -3.37 -15.97 -1.19
N LYS A 416 -3.85 -16.98 -0.46
CA LYS A 416 -5.02 -16.81 0.44
C LYS A 416 -4.65 -15.89 1.60
N ASP A 417 -3.67 -16.28 2.41
CA ASP A 417 -3.24 -15.53 3.59
C ASP A 417 -1.84 -14.94 3.42
N PHE A 418 -1.76 -13.61 3.38
CA PHE A 418 -0.49 -12.87 3.38
C PHE A 418 -0.25 -12.14 4.71
N SER A 419 -0.86 -12.55 5.82
CA SER A 419 -0.77 -11.86 7.13
C SER A 419 0.61 -11.97 7.79
N ASN A 420 1.36 -13.06 7.54
CA ASN A 420 2.66 -13.31 8.16
C ASN A 420 3.75 -12.39 7.56
N PRO A 421 4.38 -11.49 8.36
CA PRO A 421 5.47 -10.62 7.91
C PRO A 421 6.66 -11.38 7.31
N ALA A 422 6.96 -12.58 7.81
CA ALA A 422 8.06 -13.40 7.30
C ALA A 422 7.82 -13.87 5.86
N HIS A 423 6.56 -14.15 5.48
CA HIS A 423 6.21 -14.50 4.10
C HIS A 423 6.38 -13.28 3.19
N ARG A 424 5.90 -12.10 3.62
CA ARG A 424 6.08 -10.84 2.88
C ARG A 424 7.55 -10.55 2.62
N PHE A 425 8.36 -10.62 3.67
CA PHE A 425 9.81 -10.39 3.59
C PHE A 425 10.51 -11.37 2.66
N LYS A 426 10.15 -12.67 2.71
CA LYS A 426 10.73 -13.68 1.80
C LYS A 426 10.39 -13.37 0.35
N VAL A 427 9.13 -13.05 0.05
CA VAL A 427 8.68 -12.71 -1.31
C VAL A 427 9.42 -11.47 -1.82
N GLU A 428 9.41 -10.38 -1.04
CA GLU A 428 10.07 -9.12 -1.40
C GLU A 428 11.58 -9.29 -1.61
N THR A 429 12.25 -9.88 -0.62
CA THR A 429 13.72 -10.00 -0.62
C THR A 429 14.19 -10.91 -1.73
N ASN A 430 13.50 -12.03 -2.00
CA ASN A 430 13.90 -12.92 -3.09
C ASN A 430 13.62 -12.31 -4.45
N ALA A 431 12.51 -11.58 -4.64
CA ALA A 431 12.25 -10.85 -5.88
C ALA A 431 13.36 -9.82 -6.15
N ASN A 432 13.73 -9.04 -5.14
CA ASN A 432 14.83 -8.06 -5.21
C ASN A 432 16.19 -8.71 -5.47
N GLN A 433 16.53 -9.79 -4.75
CA GLN A 433 17.80 -10.52 -4.95
C GLN A 433 17.91 -11.16 -6.34
N LEU A 434 16.78 -11.58 -6.90
CA LEU A 434 16.70 -12.13 -8.25
C LEU A 434 16.61 -11.04 -9.33
N LEU A 435 16.57 -9.74 -8.97
CA LEU A 435 16.38 -8.62 -9.89
C LEU A 435 15.10 -8.76 -10.73
N MET A 436 14.05 -9.26 -10.08
CA MET A 436 12.72 -9.36 -10.66
C MET A 436 11.92 -8.10 -10.35
N THR A 437 10.96 -7.80 -11.21
CA THR A 437 10.05 -6.65 -11.07
C THR A 437 8.63 -7.15 -10.87
N GLY A 438 7.71 -6.30 -10.42
CA GLY A 438 6.32 -6.72 -10.24
C GLY A 438 5.55 -5.91 -9.22
N LEU A 439 4.38 -6.42 -8.86
CA LEU A 439 3.48 -5.81 -7.88
C LEU A 439 2.85 -6.89 -7.01
N VAL A 440 2.79 -6.64 -5.71
CA VAL A 440 2.03 -7.42 -4.75
C VAL A 440 0.85 -6.58 -4.27
N ALA A 441 -0.35 -6.95 -4.71
CA ALA A 441 -1.60 -6.36 -4.24
C ALA A 441 -2.12 -7.17 -3.05
N LEU A 442 -2.22 -6.49 -1.90
CA LEU A 442 -2.75 -7.06 -0.68
C LEU A 442 -4.21 -6.65 -0.54
N ASN A 443 -5.13 -7.60 -0.67
CA ASN A 443 -6.56 -7.41 -0.50
C ASN A 443 -7.07 -8.47 0.50
N PRO A 444 -8.01 -8.15 1.40
CA PRO A 444 -8.51 -9.12 2.39
C PRO A 444 -9.04 -10.42 1.75
N ASP A 445 -9.68 -10.31 0.60
CA ASP A 445 -10.33 -11.45 -0.06
C ASP A 445 -9.38 -12.24 -0.98
N CYS A 446 -8.39 -11.58 -1.58
CA CYS A 446 -7.47 -12.21 -2.54
C CYS A 446 -6.16 -11.45 -2.68
N ASN A 447 -5.05 -12.02 -2.22
CA ASN A 447 -3.72 -11.43 -2.42
C ASN A 447 -3.13 -11.90 -3.74
N VAL A 448 -2.66 -10.96 -4.57
CA VAL A 448 -2.11 -11.25 -5.90
C VAL A 448 -0.65 -10.80 -5.95
N VAL A 449 0.23 -11.69 -6.37
CA VAL A 449 1.66 -11.48 -6.52
C VAL A 449 2.00 -11.63 -8.00
N VAL A 450 2.25 -10.52 -8.69
CA VAL A 450 2.72 -10.50 -10.08
C VAL A 450 4.22 -10.31 -10.08
N VAL A 451 4.95 -11.18 -10.77
CA VAL A 451 6.40 -11.09 -10.88
C VAL A 451 6.84 -11.27 -12.32
N GLU A 452 7.70 -10.37 -12.78
CA GLU A 452 8.27 -10.30 -14.11
C GLU A 452 9.79 -10.48 -14.04
N GLY A 453 10.34 -11.26 -14.96
CA GLY A 453 11.77 -11.54 -14.99
C GLY A 453 12.16 -12.49 -16.10
N GLY A 454 13.41 -12.94 -16.06
CA GLY A 454 13.90 -13.96 -16.98
C GLY A 454 13.50 -15.38 -16.54
N PRO A 455 13.68 -16.38 -17.42
CA PRO A 455 13.22 -17.75 -17.18
C PRO A 455 13.94 -18.44 -16.01
N ARG A 456 15.24 -18.20 -15.76
CA ARG A 456 15.92 -18.79 -14.58
C ARG A 456 15.51 -18.09 -13.30
N GLN A 457 15.23 -16.79 -13.35
CA GLN A 457 14.69 -16.04 -12.23
C GLN A 457 13.31 -16.61 -11.85
N GLN A 458 12.42 -16.77 -12.84
CA GLN A 458 11.08 -17.33 -12.65
C GLN A 458 11.12 -18.75 -12.05
N ARG A 459 11.95 -19.66 -12.57
CA ARG A 459 12.06 -21.04 -12.00
C ARG A 459 12.47 -21.06 -10.52
N LYS A 460 13.33 -20.12 -10.10
CA LYS A 460 13.73 -20.01 -8.68
C LYS A 460 12.61 -19.45 -7.83
N PHE A 461 11.88 -18.47 -8.35
CA PHE A 461 10.78 -17.81 -7.65
C PHE A 461 9.55 -18.71 -7.54
N GLU A 462 9.21 -19.44 -8.60
CA GLU A 462 8.17 -20.47 -8.62
C GLU A 462 8.44 -21.54 -7.55
N ARG A 463 9.67 -22.05 -7.48
CA ARG A 463 10.08 -22.98 -6.42
C ARG A 463 10.01 -22.36 -5.03
N LEU A 464 10.26 -21.06 -4.90
CA LEU A 464 10.09 -20.35 -3.63
C LEU A 464 8.62 -20.32 -3.21
N MET A 465 7.75 -19.85 -4.09
CA MET A 465 6.33 -19.65 -3.81
C MET A 465 5.57 -20.95 -3.60
N LEU A 466 5.81 -21.98 -4.42
CA LEU A 466 5.01 -23.20 -4.37
C LEU A 466 5.57 -24.26 -3.40
N HIS A 467 6.89 -24.32 -3.19
CA HIS A 467 7.51 -25.42 -2.44
C HIS A 467 8.29 -25.02 -1.20
N ARG A 468 8.97 -23.85 -1.18
CA ARG A 468 9.84 -23.48 -0.04
C ARG A 468 9.12 -22.69 1.04
N ILE A 469 8.13 -21.88 0.67
CA ILE A 469 7.29 -21.16 1.65
C ILE A 469 6.17 -22.10 2.08
N LYS A 470 6.14 -22.41 3.38
CA LYS A 470 5.05 -23.18 3.98
C LYS A 470 3.95 -22.21 4.42
N TRP A 471 2.97 -22.01 3.55
CA TRP A 471 1.91 -21.02 3.76
C TRP A 471 1.05 -21.28 5.01
N HIS A 472 0.91 -22.54 5.43
CA HIS A 472 0.05 -22.95 6.55
C HIS A 472 0.75 -23.00 7.92
N GLU A 473 2.05 -22.69 8.02
CA GLU A 473 2.85 -22.91 9.24
C GLU A 473 2.43 -22.01 10.42
N GLY A 474 1.82 -20.85 10.15
CA GLY A 474 1.35 -19.91 11.19
C GLY A 474 0.06 -20.32 11.92
N LYS A 475 -0.78 -21.18 11.33
CA LYS A 475 -2.03 -21.66 11.97
C LYS A 475 -1.78 -22.84 12.90
N ARG A 476 -0.65 -23.55 12.74
CA ARG A 476 -0.38 -24.79 13.45
C ARG A 476 0.10 -24.59 14.89
N ALA A 477 0.58 -23.40 15.25
CA ALA A 477 1.08 -23.08 16.59
C ALA A 477 -0.02 -22.71 17.60
N THR A 478 -1.22 -22.32 17.15
CA THR A 478 -2.36 -21.98 18.01
C THR A 478 -3.40 -23.09 18.13
N THR A 479 -3.32 -24.13 17.30
CA THR A 479 -4.34 -25.21 17.23
C THR A 479 -3.75 -26.59 17.51
N SER A 480 -2.66 -26.68 18.29
CA SER A 480 -2.04 -27.96 18.64
C SER A 480 -2.48 -28.49 20.01
N THR A 481 -3.78 -28.48 20.27
CA THR A 481 -4.41 -29.42 21.20
C THR A 481 -5.73 -29.85 20.56
N THR A 482 -5.91 -31.16 20.41
CA THR A 482 -7.07 -31.88 19.86
C THR A 482 -7.10 -32.12 18.35
N THR A 483 -7.07 -33.41 18.02
CA THR A 483 -7.29 -34.10 16.73
C THR A 483 -6.13 -34.11 15.74
N ARG A 484 -5.42 -35.24 15.75
CA ARG A 484 -4.58 -35.73 14.65
C ARG A 484 -5.42 -36.68 13.80
N ASP A 485 -5.13 -36.66 12.51
CA ASP A 485 -5.35 -37.70 11.51
C ASP A 485 -6.78 -37.90 10.99
N ASP A 486 -7.24 -36.99 10.12
CA ASP A 486 -7.56 -37.27 8.70
C ASP A 486 -7.78 -35.92 7.97
N ASP A 487 -7.70 -35.87 6.63
CA ASP A 487 -7.96 -34.68 5.76
C ASP A 487 -6.85 -33.63 5.50
N SER A 488 -5.56 -33.97 5.61
CA SER A 488 -4.49 -33.03 5.19
C SER A 488 -4.25 -32.92 3.67
N ALA A 489 -5.02 -33.64 2.85
CA ALA A 489 -4.93 -33.59 1.38
C ALA A 489 -5.89 -32.57 0.72
N SER A 490 -6.86 -32.02 1.48
CA SER A 490 -7.90 -31.11 0.97
C SER A 490 -7.62 -29.63 1.23
N ALA A 491 -6.70 -29.29 2.15
CA ALA A 491 -6.29 -27.91 2.38
C ALA A 491 -5.33 -27.43 1.27
N GLY A 492 -5.89 -27.05 0.13
CA GLY A 492 -5.16 -26.59 -1.06
C GLY A 492 -3.97 -25.69 -0.74
N SER A 493 -2.91 -25.79 -1.55
CA SER A 493 -1.69 -25.00 -1.36
C SER A 493 -2.04 -23.53 -1.14
N GLY A 494 -1.63 -22.96 0.00
CA GLY A 494 -2.01 -21.58 0.36
C GLY A 494 -1.58 -20.51 -0.66
N CYS A 495 -0.71 -20.90 -1.61
CA CYS A 495 -0.38 -20.20 -2.83
C CYS A 495 -0.70 -21.08 -4.05
N GLN A 496 -1.26 -20.48 -5.09
CA GLN A 496 -1.51 -21.12 -6.38
C GLN A 496 -0.92 -20.27 -7.51
N LEU A 497 -0.44 -20.92 -8.57
CA LEU A 497 -0.02 -20.26 -9.80
C LEU A 497 -1.25 -20.10 -10.70
N VAL A 498 -1.68 -18.85 -10.92
CA VAL A 498 -2.86 -18.53 -11.75
C VAL A 498 -2.48 -18.50 -13.22
N TRP A 499 -1.39 -17.82 -13.54
CA TRP A 499 -0.94 -17.67 -14.91
C TRP A 499 0.59 -17.60 -14.99
N LYS A 500 1.12 -18.18 -16.06
CA LYS A 500 2.54 -18.12 -16.40
C LYS A 500 2.65 -17.98 -17.91
N GLY A 501 3.31 -16.91 -18.33
CA GLY A 501 3.44 -16.62 -19.74
C GLY A 501 4.57 -15.67 -20.04
N THR A 502 4.54 -15.12 -21.24
CA THR A 502 5.56 -14.22 -21.75
C THR A 502 4.92 -12.95 -22.29
N VAL A 503 5.51 -11.81 -21.96
CA VAL A 503 5.12 -10.50 -22.47
C VAL A 503 6.27 -9.84 -23.21
N ASN A 504 5.97 -8.73 -23.89
CA ASN A 504 6.94 -8.00 -24.69
C ASN A 504 7.90 -7.17 -23.83
N GLN A 505 7.37 -6.43 -22.85
CA GLN A 505 8.16 -5.52 -22.02
C GLN A 505 7.72 -5.64 -20.55
N ARG A 506 8.60 -5.21 -19.64
CA ARG A 506 8.29 -5.16 -18.21
C ARG A 506 7.29 -4.02 -17.96
N ALA A 507 6.18 -4.30 -17.28
CA ALA A 507 5.24 -3.28 -16.86
C ALA A 507 5.69 -2.58 -15.57
N PHE A 508 6.53 -3.24 -14.77
CA PHE A 508 6.96 -2.75 -13.45
C PHE A 508 8.47 -2.47 -13.39
N ASP A 509 8.88 -1.45 -12.63
CA ASP A 509 10.29 -1.06 -12.46
C ASP A 509 10.98 -1.79 -11.31
N LYS A 510 10.23 -2.03 -10.21
CA LYS A 510 10.67 -2.70 -8.98
C LYS A 510 9.49 -3.45 -8.38
N ILE A 511 9.76 -4.44 -7.54
CA ILE A 511 8.70 -5.07 -6.74
C ILE A 511 8.15 -4.06 -5.73
N GLN A 512 6.83 -3.86 -5.71
CA GLN A 512 6.16 -2.98 -4.75
C GLN A 512 5.05 -3.74 -4.02
N PHE A 513 4.85 -3.43 -2.75
CA PHE A 513 3.71 -3.89 -1.96
C PHE A 513 2.70 -2.77 -1.86
N ARG A 514 1.48 -3.02 -2.33
CA ARG A 514 0.36 -2.07 -2.24
C ARG A 514 -0.77 -2.73 -1.45
N ALA A 515 -1.14 -2.09 -0.35
CA ALA A 515 -2.35 -2.45 0.38
C ALA A 515 -3.54 -1.84 -0.36
N CYS A 516 -4.45 -2.71 -0.78
CA CYS A 516 -5.65 -2.37 -1.52
C CYS A 516 -6.85 -2.86 -0.71
N PRO A 517 -7.51 -1.99 0.07
CA PRO A 517 -8.68 -2.38 0.87
C PRO A 517 -9.89 -2.77 0.03
N THR A 518 -9.97 -2.27 -1.21
CA THR A 518 -11.09 -2.48 -2.13
C THR A 518 -10.57 -3.02 -3.45
N GLU A 519 -11.35 -3.89 -4.07
CA GLU A 519 -11.04 -4.54 -5.35
C GLU A 519 -10.88 -3.54 -6.50
N LEU A 520 -11.72 -2.50 -6.55
CA LEU A 520 -11.63 -1.43 -7.54
C LEU A 520 -10.30 -0.69 -7.46
N PHE A 521 -9.81 -0.42 -6.23
CA PHE A 521 -8.52 0.21 -6.03
C PHE A 521 -7.38 -0.72 -6.44
N ALA A 522 -7.47 -2.03 -6.16
CA ALA A 522 -6.50 -3.01 -6.64
C ALA A 522 -6.44 -3.01 -8.17
N ARG A 523 -7.60 -3.10 -8.84
CA ARG A 523 -7.72 -3.06 -10.30
C ARG A 523 -7.14 -1.77 -10.89
N GLU A 524 -7.40 -0.62 -10.27
CA GLU A 524 -6.84 0.67 -10.70
C GLU A 524 -5.29 0.69 -10.64
N GLN A 525 -4.68 0.06 -9.64
CA GLN A 525 -3.21 -0.04 -9.56
C GLN A 525 -2.63 -0.88 -10.71
N PHE A 526 -3.32 -1.93 -11.14
CA PHE A 526 -2.91 -2.73 -12.30
C PHE A 526 -3.22 -2.01 -13.63
N ARG A 527 -4.33 -1.28 -13.71
CA ARG A 527 -4.70 -0.44 -14.86
C ARG A 527 -3.68 0.66 -15.14
N LYS A 528 -3.09 1.27 -14.10
CA LYS A 528 -1.99 2.27 -14.26
C LYS A 528 -0.77 1.74 -15.01
N ARG A 529 -0.67 0.42 -15.18
CA ARG A 529 0.43 -0.28 -15.87
C ARG A 529 -0.09 -1.14 -17.03
N ASP A 530 -1.33 -0.93 -17.47
CA ASP A 530 -2.02 -1.66 -18.55
C ASP A 530 -2.08 -3.19 -18.37
N VAL A 531 -2.12 -3.65 -17.11
CA VAL A 531 -2.09 -5.09 -16.74
C VAL A 531 -3.27 -5.51 -15.85
N GLU A 532 -4.41 -4.84 -16.00
CA GLU A 532 -5.66 -5.13 -15.25
C GLU A 532 -6.16 -6.58 -15.41
N HIS A 533 -5.90 -7.20 -16.55
CA HIS A 533 -6.28 -8.58 -16.84
C HIS A 533 -5.67 -9.60 -15.86
N TYR A 534 -4.48 -9.33 -15.29
CA TYR A 534 -3.89 -10.22 -14.27
C TYR A 534 -4.70 -10.23 -12.98
N TRP A 535 -5.21 -9.07 -12.57
CA TRP A 535 -6.07 -8.95 -11.40
C TRP A 535 -7.42 -9.62 -11.67
N ASP A 536 -8.05 -9.29 -12.81
CA ASP A 536 -9.38 -9.80 -13.16
C ASP A 536 -9.37 -11.34 -13.25
N GLN A 537 -8.30 -11.96 -13.79
CA GLN A 537 -8.15 -13.42 -13.83
C GLN A 537 -7.89 -14.04 -12.44
N ALA A 538 -6.98 -13.46 -11.65
CA ALA A 538 -6.67 -13.98 -10.31
C ALA A 538 -7.87 -13.85 -9.36
N TYR A 539 -8.63 -12.77 -9.50
CA TYR A 539 -9.78 -12.47 -8.65
C TYR A 539 -11.03 -13.26 -9.06
N SER A 540 -11.34 -13.36 -10.35
CA SER A 540 -12.44 -14.22 -10.84
C SER A 540 -12.22 -15.69 -10.46
N SER A 541 -11.00 -16.22 -10.63
CA SER A 541 -10.67 -17.58 -10.20
C SER A 541 -10.75 -17.77 -8.68
N ALA A 542 -10.52 -16.72 -7.88
CA ALA A 542 -10.67 -16.77 -6.43
C ALA A 542 -12.14 -16.88 -6.02
N ILE A 543 -13.01 -16.10 -6.66
CA ILE A 543 -14.44 -16.13 -6.39
C ILE A 543 -15.07 -17.45 -6.82
N LEU A 544 -14.68 -17.97 -8.00
CA LEU A 544 -15.14 -19.28 -8.47
C LEU A 544 -14.74 -20.40 -7.51
N GLU A 545 -13.49 -20.41 -7.00
CA GLU A 545 -13.08 -21.40 -5.98
C GLU A 545 -13.80 -21.19 -4.65
N SER A 546 -14.17 -19.96 -4.29
CA SER A 546 -14.94 -19.72 -3.06
C SER A 546 -16.43 -20.07 -3.16
N SER A 547 -16.94 -20.16 -4.39
CA SER A 547 -18.36 -20.47 -4.68
C SER A 547 -18.58 -21.96 -4.97
N ALA A 548 -17.53 -22.68 -5.34
CA ALA A 548 -17.48 -24.14 -5.44
C ALA A 548 -17.23 -24.75 -4.06
#